data_AF-A0A7G2ERX8-F1
#
_entry.id   AF-A0A7G2ERX8-F1
#
_cell.length_a   1.000
_cell.length_b   1.000
_cell.length_c   1.000
_cell.angle_alpha   90.00
_cell.angle_beta   90.00
_cell.angle_gamma   90.00
#
_symmetry.space_group_name_H-M   'P 1'
#
loop_
_entity.id
_entity.type
_entity.pdbx_description
1 polymer ?
#
loop_
_entity_poly.entity_id
_entity_poly.type
_entity_poly.pdbx_seq_one_letter_code
_entity_poly.pdbx_strand_id
1 'polypeptide(L)'
;MRNCYNLSVHKETKYLIRVTSNYGNYDGRNEPPRFDLYLGPNFWVTIDLGKHVNGDTWKEIIHIPKSNSLDVCLIKTGSLKSTLRAFLSESTEVIRYPNDFYDRMWVPHFETEWKQISTNLKVNSSNGYLLPQDVLMTAAIPVNTSARLSFTENLEFPNDELYLYFHFSEVQVLQANQSREFSILWNGMVIYPDFIPDYLSAATVYNPSPSLCEVGKCLLELERTQKSTLPPLLNAIEVFTVMNFPQSETNDDDGTFFLLLNVIAITKIKDTHRLNRTSWQGDPCVPQLFSWAGLSCIDTNVSTPPRIISLNLSSSGLTGNIATGIQNLTKLQKLDLSNNNLTGVVPEFLANMKSLLFIDLRKNKLNGSIPKTLLDRKKKGLQLFVDGDDDKGDDNKCLSGSCVPKMKFPLMIVALAVSAVVVIAVVLRQLLYLKNRLRRKGEGLPILKLWK
;
A
#
# COMPACT_ATOMS: atom_id res chain seq x y z
N MET A 1 13.15 3.98 14.63
CA MET A 1 13.61 3.71 13.25
C MET A 1 12.53 2.89 12.57
N ARG A 2 12.10 3.28 11.36
CA ARG A 2 11.13 2.57 10.50
C ARG A 2 11.92 2.05 9.29
N ASN A 3 11.71 0.80 8.89
CA ASN A 3 12.25 0.19 7.67
C ASN A 3 11.11 -0.52 6.93
N CYS A 4 10.78 -0.11 5.70
CA CYS A 4 9.62 -0.65 4.98
C CYS A 4 9.99 -1.44 3.72
N TYR A 5 9.34 -2.59 3.54
CA TYR A 5 9.33 -3.39 2.32
C TYR A 5 8.04 -3.10 1.55
N ASN A 6 8.14 -2.64 0.31
CA ASN A 6 6.98 -2.43 -0.55
C ASN A 6 6.67 -3.73 -1.33
N LEU A 7 5.46 -4.25 -1.20
CA LEU A 7 5.00 -5.45 -1.90
C LEU A 7 3.99 -5.06 -2.99
N SER A 8 4.24 -5.50 -4.23
CA SER A 8 3.24 -5.39 -5.30
C SER A 8 2.12 -6.41 -5.07
N VAL A 9 0.88 -5.95 -5.02
CA VAL A 9 -0.31 -6.75 -4.73
C VAL A 9 -1.47 -6.35 -5.64
N HIS A 10 -2.57 -7.10 -5.60
CA HIS A 10 -3.81 -6.73 -6.24
C HIS A 10 -4.83 -6.24 -5.21
N LYS A 11 -5.44 -5.08 -5.49
CA LYS A 11 -6.56 -4.54 -4.72
C LYS A 11 -7.68 -5.58 -4.58
N GLU A 12 -8.35 -5.58 -3.43
CA GLU A 12 -9.49 -6.44 -3.08
C GLU A 12 -9.20 -7.97 -3.11
N THR A 13 -7.95 -8.38 -3.36
CA THR A 13 -7.53 -9.77 -3.34
C THR A 13 -7.10 -10.20 -1.93
N LYS A 14 -7.54 -11.38 -1.48
CA LYS A 14 -7.18 -11.91 -0.15
C LYS A 14 -5.77 -12.52 -0.19
N TYR A 15 -4.86 -11.98 0.62
CA TYR A 15 -3.49 -12.48 0.80
C TYR A 15 -3.30 -13.03 2.21
N LEU A 16 -2.56 -14.15 2.32
CA LEU A 16 -1.89 -14.55 3.56
C LEU A 16 -0.48 -13.94 3.55
N ILE A 17 -0.17 -13.13 4.56
CA ILE A 17 1.13 -12.48 4.71
C ILE A 17 1.79 -13.08 5.95
N ARG A 18 3.02 -13.60 5.79
CA ARG A 18 3.87 -14.06 6.90
C ARG A 18 5.14 -13.23 6.98
N VAL A 19 5.53 -12.90 8.19
CA VAL A 19 6.91 -12.52 8.51
C VAL A 19 7.49 -13.56 9.45
N THR A 20 8.67 -14.09 9.10
CA THR A 20 9.51 -14.93 9.97
C THR A 20 10.70 -14.09 10.44
N SER A 21 11.18 -14.33 11.65
CA SER A 21 12.31 -13.60 12.25
C SER A 21 13.13 -14.53 13.13
N ASN A 22 14.44 -14.48 12.94
CA ASN A 22 15.44 -15.32 13.61
C ASN A 22 16.57 -14.42 14.14
N TYR A 23 17.07 -14.68 15.36
CA TYR A 23 18.20 -13.95 15.93
C TYR A 23 19.46 -14.82 15.98
N GLY A 24 20.39 -14.59 15.05
CA GLY A 24 21.69 -15.25 14.97
C GLY A 24 22.88 -14.40 15.43
N ASN A 25 22.67 -13.32 16.22
CA ASN A 25 23.72 -12.39 16.67
C ASN A 25 24.62 -11.84 15.53
N TYR A 26 24.03 -11.57 14.38
CA TYR A 26 24.74 -11.13 13.16
C TYR A 26 25.46 -9.77 13.27
N ASP A 27 25.17 -8.97 14.31
CA ASP A 27 25.81 -7.70 14.60
C ASP A 27 26.88 -7.79 15.71
N GLY A 28 27.08 -8.97 16.29
CA GLY A 28 28.06 -9.23 17.35
C GLY A 28 27.73 -8.61 18.71
N ARG A 29 26.53 -8.03 18.90
CA ARG A 29 26.16 -7.31 20.15
C ARG A 29 25.65 -8.22 21.25
N ASN A 30 25.17 -9.41 20.90
CA ASN A 30 24.47 -10.33 21.79
C ASN A 30 23.20 -9.74 22.45
N GLU A 31 22.59 -8.73 21.82
CA GLU A 31 21.31 -8.11 22.19
C GLU A 31 20.19 -8.61 21.23
N PRO A 32 19.29 -9.53 21.64
CA PRO A 32 18.16 -9.93 20.82
C PRO A 32 17.23 -8.74 20.51
N PRO A 33 16.89 -8.46 19.24
CA PRO A 33 16.10 -7.28 18.90
C PRO A 33 14.62 -7.50 19.16
N ARG A 34 13.97 -6.44 19.66
CA ARG A 34 12.52 -6.29 19.74
C ARG A 34 12.07 -5.14 18.84
N PHE A 35 11.07 -5.39 18.01
CA PHE A 35 10.51 -4.45 17.05
C PHE A 35 9.09 -4.86 16.68
N ASP A 36 8.37 -3.97 16.01
CA ASP A 36 6.98 -4.08 15.65
C ASP A 36 6.84 -4.13 14.14
N LEU A 37 5.89 -4.92 13.67
CA LEU A 37 5.44 -4.97 12.30
C LEU A 37 4.21 -4.08 12.16
N TYR A 38 4.21 -3.30 11.10
CA TYR A 38 3.12 -2.46 10.64
C TYR A 38 2.74 -2.87 9.22
N LEU A 39 1.45 -2.83 8.92
CA LEU A 39 0.90 -3.04 7.58
C LEU A 39 0.32 -1.71 7.10
N GLY A 40 0.96 -1.12 6.09
CA GLY A 40 0.76 0.27 5.70
C GLY A 40 1.12 1.23 6.86
N PRO A 41 0.20 2.08 7.32
CA PRO A 41 0.36 2.91 8.51
C PRO A 41 -0.13 2.24 9.80
N ASN A 42 -0.83 1.10 9.71
CA ASN A 42 -1.48 0.46 10.86
C ASN A 42 -0.52 -0.52 11.54
N PHE A 43 -0.62 -0.63 12.87
CA PHE A 43 0.10 -1.63 13.64
C PHE A 43 -0.42 -3.05 13.30
N TRP A 44 0.47 -4.05 13.30
CA TRP A 44 0.12 -5.46 13.16
C TRP A 44 0.57 -6.28 14.38
N VAL A 45 1.87 -6.36 14.71
CA VAL A 45 2.34 -7.24 15.81
C VAL A 45 3.78 -6.95 16.24
N THR A 46 4.09 -7.13 17.54
CA THR A 46 5.47 -7.08 18.05
C THR A 46 6.18 -8.43 17.90
N ILE A 47 7.39 -8.36 17.36
CA ILE A 47 8.42 -9.39 17.35
C ILE A 47 9.37 -9.12 18.52
N ASP A 48 9.52 -10.09 19.42
CA ASP A 48 10.39 -10.00 20.61
C ASP A 48 11.31 -11.23 20.67
N LEU A 49 12.48 -11.13 20.02
CA LEU A 49 13.44 -12.24 19.95
C LEU A 49 14.15 -12.49 21.29
N GLY A 50 14.01 -11.60 22.28
CA GLY A 50 14.50 -11.84 23.64
C GLY A 50 13.75 -12.94 24.38
N LYS A 51 12.50 -13.23 23.99
CA LYS A 51 11.68 -14.34 24.53
C LYS A 51 11.91 -15.67 23.81
N HIS A 52 12.63 -15.67 22.69
CA HIS A 52 12.78 -16.80 21.78
C HIS A 52 14.25 -17.04 21.41
N VAL A 53 15.12 -17.08 22.42
CA VAL A 53 16.55 -17.39 22.25
C VAL A 53 16.69 -18.77 21.60
N ASN A 54 17.37 -18.82 20.45
CA ASN A 54 17.54 -19.99 19.59
C ASN A 54 16.25 -20.54 18.92
N GLY A 55 15.18 -19.76 18.83
CA GLY A 55 13.95 -20.13 18.11
C GLY A 55 13.59 -19.14 16.98
N ASP A 56 13.07 -19.66 15.87
CA ASP A 56 12.33 -18.83 14.92
C ASP A 56 11.05 -18.30 15.59
N THR A 57 10.69 -17.05 15.32
CA THR A 57 9.34 -16.55 15.58
C THR A 57 8.72 -16.10 14.26
N TRP A 58 7.46 -16.43 14.06
CA TRP A 58 6.70 -16.05 12.87
C TRP A 58 5.37 -15.44 13.29
N LYS A 59 4.86 -14.54 12.46
CA LYS A 59 3.51 -13.97 12.59
C LYS A 59 2.83 -13.93 11.23
N GLU A 60 1.53 -14.14 11.27
CA GLU A 60 0.67 -14.22 10.08
C GLU A 60 -0.50 -13.23 10.18
N ILE A 61 -0.97 -12.78 9.02
CA ILE A 61 -2.20 -12.02 8.86
C ILE A 61 -2.85 -12.38 7.52
N ILE A 62 -4.17 -12.51 7.51
CA ILE A 62 -4.97 -12.51 6.28
C ILE A 62 -5.40 -11.07 6.03
N HIS A 63 -4.99 -10.49 4.91
CA HIS A 63 -5.26 -9.09 4.58
C HIS A 63 -5.88 -8.96 3.19
N ILE A 64 -6.69 -7.92 2.99
CA ILE A 64 -7.31 -7.55 1.71
C ILE A 64 -6.84 -6.11 1.40
N PRO A 65 -5.87 -5.91 0.48
CA PRO A 65 -5.33 -4.59 0.17
C PRO A 65 -6.39 -3.67 -0.43
N LYS A 66 -6.35 -2.39 -0.04
CA LYS A 66 -7.19 -1.33 -0.63
C LYS A 66 -6.58 -0.70 -1.89
N SER A 67 -5.32 -1.01 -2.17
CA SER A 67 -4.47 -0.49 -3.24
C SER A 67 -3.70 -1.64 -3.91
N ASN A 68 -2.91 -1.34 -4.94
CA ASN A 68 -2.03 -2.34 -5.61
C ASN A 68 -0.59 -2.39 -5.06
N SER A 69 -0.32 -1.75 -3.91
CA SER A 69 1.00 -1.76 -3.28
C SER A 69 0.89 -1.68 -1.76
N LEU A 70 1.49 -2.64 -1.06
CA LEU A 70 1.34 -2.81 0.38
C LEU A 70 2.70 -2.71 1.07
N ASP A 71 2.88 -1.71 1.93
CA ASP A 71 4.10 -1.57 2.74
C ASP A 71 4.04 -2.46 3.99
N VAL A 72 5.08 -3.27 4.20
CA VAL A 72 5.33 -3.99 5.46
C VAL A 72 6.50 -3.31 6.18
N CYS A 73 6.22 -2.63 7.29
CA CYS A 73 7.17 -1.77 7.96
C CYS A 73 7.62 -2.34 9.32
N LEU A 74 8.92 -2.47 9.52
CA LEU A 74 9.57 -2.83 10.79
C LEU A 74 9.89 -1.56 11.58
N ILE A 75 9.41 -1.44 12.81
CA ILE A 75 9.50 -0.24 13.65
C ILE A 75 9.97 -0.62 15.05
N LYS A 76 11.03 -0.02 15.59
CA LYS A 76 11.46 -0.28 16.97
C LYS A 76 10.69 0.59 17.99
N THR A 77 9.48 0.18 18.42
CA THR A 77 8.89 0.21 19.81
C THR A 77 7.33 0.27 19.87
N GLY A 78 6.64 -0.81 20.29
CA GLY A 78 5.48 -0.73 21.22
C GLY A 78 4.11 -1.42 20.97
N SER A 79 4.04 -2.75 20.76
CA SER A 79 2.92 -3.66 21.21
C SER A 79 1.53 -3.63 20.53
N LEU A 80 0.72 -4.71 20.37
CA LEU A 80 0.73 -6.21 20.42
C LEU A 80 -0.61 -6.69 19.74
N LYS A 81 -1.00 -7.93 19.36
CA LYS A 81 -0.53 -9.36 19.34
C LYS A 81 -1.30 -10.14 18.22
N SER A 82 -0.82 -11.33 17.84
CA SER A 82 -1.63 -12.41 17.20
C SER A 82 -1.49 -13.73 18.00
N THR A 83 -2.59 -14.50 18.14
CA THR A 83 -2.84 -15.44 19.26
C THR A 83 -2.52 -16.92 18.98
N LEU A 84 -3.41 -17.72 18.36
CA LEU A 84 -3.25 -19.19 18.28
C LEU A 84 -3.77 -19.84 16.99
N ARG A 85 -3.03 -20.83 16.47
CA ARG A 85 -3.50 -21.88 15.56
C ARG A 85 -2.87 -23.21 15.99
N ALA A 86 -3.68 -24.24 16.17
CA ALA A 86 -3.18 -25.56 16.59
C ALA A 86 -3.99 -26.72 16.02
N PHE A 87 -3.34 -27.89 15.90
CA PHE A 87 -4.00 -29.18 15.65
C PHE A 87 -3.82 -30.10 16.87
N LEU A 88 -4.81 -30.94 17.14
CA LEU A 88 -4.90 -31.65 18.41
C LEU A 88 -4.28 -33.05 18.30
N SER A 89 -2.98 -33.11 18.54
CA SER A 89 -2.17 -34.33 18.43
C SER A 89 -1.09 -34.41 19.52
N GLU A 90 -0.78 -35.65 19.93
CA GLU A 90 0.36 -36.00 20.80
C GLU A 90 1.73 -35.90 20.06
N SER A 91 1.73 -35.54 18.77
CA SER A 91 2.93 -35.33 17.97
C SER A 91 3.76 -34.12 18.43
N THR A 92 5.04 -34.10 18.11
CA THR A 92 5.92 -32.92 18.21
C THR A 92 6.21 -32.28 16.84
N GLU A 93 5.72 -32.86 15.76
CA GLU A 93 5.94 -32.36 14.40
C GLU A 93 4.97 -31.24 14.03
N VAL A 94 5.47 -30.27 13.27
CA VAL A 94 4.76 -29.05 12.86
C VAL A 94 4.37 -29.16 11.40
N ILE A 95 3.07 -29.11 11.09
CA ILE A 95 2.58 -29.30 9.73
C ILE A 95 2.62 -27.97 8.97
N ARG A 96 3.22 -28.01 7.77
CA ARG A 96 3.57 -26.88 6.87
C ARG A 96 3.50 -27.33 5.41
N TYR A 97 3.87 -26.48 4.46
CA TYR A 97 4.17 -26.88 3.08
C TYR A 97 5.24 -28.00 3.07
N PRO A 98 5.11 -29.06 2.24
CA PRO A 98 4.13 -29.23 1.16
C PRO A 98 2.76 -29.77 1.59
N ASN A 99 2.56 -30.12 2.87
CA ASN A 99 1.35 -30.79 3.35
C ASN A 99 0.17 -29.81 3.57
N ASP A 100 0.45 -28.54 3.87
CA ASP A 100 -0.51 -27.43 3.78
C ASP A 100 -0.30 -26.64 2.48
N PHE A 101 -1.33 -26.57 1.62
CA PHE A 101 -1.27 -25.86 0.34
C PHE A 101 -1.07 -24.34 0.49
N TYR A 102 -1.55 -23.75 1.60
CA TYR A 102 -1.36 -22.35 1.94
C TYR A 102 -0.13 -22.12 2.84
N ASP A 103 0.68 -23.17 3.05
CA ASP A 103 1.83 -23.21 3.95
C ASP A 103 1.49 -22.80 5.41
N ARG A 104 0.24 -22.85 5.86
CA ARG A 104 -0.12 -22.47 7.24
C ARG A 104 0.66 -23.32 8.24
N MET A 105 1.18 -22.70 9.30
CA MET A 105 1.80 -23.47 10.39
C MET A 105 0.74 -24.00 11.36
N TRP A 106 0.60 -25.32 11.41
CA TRP A 106 -0.17 -26.01 12.46
C TRP A 106 0.81 -26.53 13.51
N VAL A 107 0.72 -25.99 14.72
CA VAL A 107 1.50 -26.43 15.88
C VAL A 107 0.70 -27.52 16.62
N PRO A 108 1.31 -28.63 17.05
CA PRO A 108 0.60 -29.62 17.85
C PRO A 108 0.31 -29.08 19.24
N HIS A 109 -0.90 -29.32 19.75
CA HIS A 109 -1.32 -28.96 21.10
C HIS A 109 -2.12 -30.10 21.71
N PHE A 110 -1.78 -30.50 22.93
CA PHE A 110 -2.44 -31.59 23.63
C PHE A 110 -2.45 -31.38 25.14
N GLU A 111 -3.61 -31.56 25.77
CA GLU A 111 -3.77 -31.48 27.22
C GLU A 111 -3.73 -32.87 27.86
N THR A 112 -3.29 -32.94 29.13
CA THR A 112 -3.15 -34.22 29.87
C THR A 112 -4.49 -34.89 30.20
N GLU A 113 -5.59 -34.16 30.04
CA GLU A 113 -6.97 -34.63 30.22
C GLU A 113 -7.56 -35.28 28.95
N TRP A 114 -6.83 -35.23 27.84
CA TRP A 114 -7.24 -35.75 26.53
C TRP A 114 -6.51 -37.05 26.16
N LYS A 115 -7.04 -37.73 25.15
CA LYS A 115 -6.50 -38.96 24.55
C LYS A 115 -6.62 -38.85 23.05
N GLN A 116 -5.55 -39.14 22.31
CA GLN A 116 -5.59 -39.09 20.85
C GLN A 116 -6.37 -40.27 20.27
N ILE A 117 -7.14 -39.99 19.22
CA ILE A 117 -7.65 -40.95 18.24
C ILE A 117 -7.16 -40.55 16.85
N SER A 118 -6.99 -41.52 15.96
CA SER A 118 -6.50 -41.26 14.61
C SER A 118 -7.00 -42.28 13.58
N THR A 119 -6.76 -41.98 12.30
CA THR A 119 -7.02 -42.86 11.16
C THR A 119 -5.83 -42.87 10.21
N ASN A 120 -5.67 -43.98 9.48
CA ASN A 120 -4.69 -44.12 8.40
C ASN A 120 -5.32 -43.89 7.01
N LEU A 121 -6.60 -43.49 6.97
CA LEU A 121 -7.36 -43.23 5.76
C LEU A 121 -7.41 -41.73 5.45
N LYS A 122 -7.45 -41.38 4.16
CA LYS A 122 -7.54 -39.99 3.71
C LYS A 122 -8.89 -39.37 4.09
N VAL A 123 -8.85 -38.12 4.53
CA VAL A 123 -10.03 -37.32 4.89
C VAL A 123 -10.35 -36.34 3.76
N ASN A 124 -11.62 -36.21 3.38
CA ASN A 124 -12.06 -35.23 2.40
C ASN A 124 -11.99 -33.81 2.98
N SER A 125 -10.96 -33.03 2.60
CA SER A 125 -10.76 -31.64 3.05
C SER A 125 -11.38 -30.57 2.13
N SER A 126 -12.30 -30.96 1.23
CA SER A 126 -12.91 -30.10 0.20
C SER A 126 -13.96 -29.09 0.74
N ASN A 127 -13.80 -28.61 1.98
CA ASN A 127 -14.76 -27.77 2.70
C ASN A 127 -14.54 -26.25 2.55
N GLY A 128 -13.70 -25.84 1.58
CA GLY A 128 -13.30 -24.45 1.36
C GLY A 128 -12.12 -23.97 2.23
N TYR A 129 -11.82 -24.63 3.35
CA TYR A 129 -10.66 -24.31 4.20
C TYR A 129 -9.41 -25.11 3.83
N LEU A 130 -9.54 -26.16 3.00
CA LEU A 130 -8.45 -26.99 2.46
C LEU A 130 -7.40 -27.37 3.52
N LEU A 131 -7.86 -27.94 4.63
CA LEU A 131 -7.01 -28.38 5.74
C LEU A 131 -6.06 -29.51 5.29
N PRO A 132 -4.85 -29.62 5.86
CA PRO A 132 -3.95 -30.74 5.61
C PRO A 132 -4.60 -32.07 5.97
N GLN A 133 -4.15 -33.15 5.32
CA GLN A 133 -4.58 -34.50 5.69
C GLN A 133 -4.19 -34.82 7.13
N ASP A 134 -2.93 -34.56 7.48
CA ASP A 134 -2.36 -34.92 8.79
C ASP A 134 -3.07 -34.22 9.97
N VAL A 135 -3.54 -32.98 9.77
CA VAL A 135 -4.36 -32.20 10.72
C VAL A 135 -5.74 -32.84 10.95
N LEU A 136 -6.33 -33.43 9.91
CA LEU A 136 -7.65 -34.06 9.97
C LEU A 136 -7.63 -35.53 10.38
N MET A 137 -6.50 -36.21 10.18
CA MET A 137 -6.34 -37.64 10.49
C MET A 137 -6.14 -37.92 11.99
N THR A 138 -5.96 -36.88 12.82
CA THR A 138 -5.94 -36.95 14.30
C THR A 138 -7.09 -36.17 14.92
N ALA A 139 -7.56 -36.59 16.09
CA ALA A 139 -8.43 -35.80 16.95
C ALA A 139 -8.18 -36.09 18.45
N ALA A 140 -8.48 -35.10 19.30
CA ALA A 140 -8.56 -35.29 20.74
C ALA A 140 -9.97 -35.73 21.17
N ILE A 141 -10.03 -36.65 22.13
CA ILE A 141 -11.23 -36.97 22.93
C ILE A 141 -10.86 -36.87 24.43
N PRO A 142 -11.81 -36.59 25.35
CA PRO A 142 -11.52 -36.62 26.78
C PRO A 142 -11.18 -38.04 27.27
N VAL A 143 -10.21 -38.16 28.18
CA VAL A 143 -9.82 -39.45 28.81
C VAL A 143 -11.01 -40.09 29.53
N ASN A 144 -11.77 -39.27 30.26
CA ASN A 144 -13.07 -39.65 30.81
C ASN A 144 -14.13 -39.49 29.72
N THR A 145 -14.65 -40.61 29.21
CA THR A 145 -15.65 -40.63 28.12
C THR A 145 -17.00 -39.99 28.46
N SER A 146 -17.25 -39.71 29.74
CA SER A 146 -18.44 -39.00 30.24
C SER A 146 -18.18 -37.53 30.57
N ALA A 147 -16.95 -37.04 30.40
CA ALA A 147 -16.60 -35.63 30.59
C ALA A 147 -16.79 -34.82 29.29
N ARG A 148 -16.87 -33.49 29.46
CA ARG A 148 -16.76 -32.51 28.37
C ARG A 148 -15.32 -32.43 27.87
N LEU A 149 -15.13 -32.16 26.57
CA LEU A 149 -13.82 -31.71 26.06
C LEU A 149 -13.75 -30.20 26.23
N SER A 150 -12.98 -29.71 27.21
CA SER A 150 -12.75 -28.28 27.41
C SER A 150 -11.41 -27.84 26.86
N PHE A 151 -11.39 -26.68 26.21
CA PHE A 151 -10.18 -25.94 25.79
C PHE A 151 -10.26 -24.51 26.31
N THR A 152 -9.14 -23.97 26.78
CA THR A 152 -9.07 -22.62 27.39
C THR A 152 -7.94 -21.81 26.76
N GLU A 153 -8.27 -20.64 26.21
CA GLU A 153 -7.27 -19.65 25.76
C GLU A 153 -7.32 -18.43 26.68
N ASN A 154 -6.14 -17.88 27.03
CA ASN A 154 -6.03 -16.65 27.81
C ASN A 154 -5.57 -15.51 26.89
N LEU A 155 -6.48 -14.56 26.61
CA LEU A 155 -6.19 -13.40 25.80
C LEU A 155 -5.19 -12.48 26.50
N GLU A 156 -4.37 -11.79 25.69
CA GLU A 156 -3.45 -10.78 26.22
C GLU A 156 -4.17 -9.45 26.50
N PHE A 157 -5.29 -9.22 25.82
CA PHE A 157 -6.22 -8.11 26.06
C PHE A 157 -7.64 -8.66 26.35
N PRO A 158 -8.23 -8.34 27.51
CA PRO A 158 -9.56 -8.85 27.87
C PRO A 158 -10.73 -8.46 26.97
N ASN A 159 -10.54 -7.46 26.10
CA ASN A 159 -11.59 -6.86 25.27
C ASN A 159 -11.42 -7.18 23.77
N ASP A 160 -10.51 -8.09 23.39
CA ASP A 160 -10.33 -8.46 21.99
C ASP A 160 -11.54 -9.25 21.48
N GLU A 161 -12.11 -8.79 20.36
CA GLU A 161 -13.12 -9.50 19.59
C GLU A 161 -12.49 -10.67 18.83
N LEU A 162 -13.09 -11.87 18.89
CA LEU A 162 -12.53 -13.09 18.28
C LEU A 162 -13.39 -13.68 17.18
N TYR A 163 -12.73 -14.13 16.11
CA TYR A 163 -13.23 -15.18 15.21
C TYR A 163 -12.58 -16.53 15.55
N LEU A 164 -13.38 -17.59 15.50
CA LEU A 164 -13.06 -18.93 15.96
C LEU A 164 -13.44 -19.93 14.90
N TYR A 165 -12.56 -20.88 14.58
CA TYR A 165 -12.84 -21.96 13.64
C TYR A 165 -12.49 -23.28 14.30
N PHE A 166 -13.50 -24.16 14.43
CA PHE A 166 -13.37 -25.49 14.99
C PHE A 166 -13.50 -26.51 13.87
N HIS A 167 -12.47 -27.34 13.68
CA HIS A 167 -12.40 -28.29 12.58
C HIS A 167 -12.64 -29.71 13.08
N PHE A 168 -13.55 -30.41 12.42
CA PHE A 168 -14.04 -31.71 12.82
C PHE A 168 -14.01 -32.72 11.66
N SER A 169 -13.64 -33.96 11.96
CA SER A 169 -13.90 -35.11 11.11
C SER A 169 -13.96 -36.37 11.96
N GLU A 170 -14.95 -37.24 11.72
CA GLU A 170 -14.98 -38.53 12.40
C GLU A 170 -13.93 -39.46 11.76
N VAL A 171 -12.92 -39.82 12.56
CA VAL A 171 -11.79 -40.65 12.16
C VAL A 171 -12.04 -42.14 12.46
N GLN A 172 -13.04 -42.47 13.29
CA GLN A 172 -13.36 -43.84 13.71
C GLN A 172 -14.54 -44.42 12.92
N VAL A 173 -14.44 -45.67 12.47
CA VAL A 173 -15.60 -46.40 11.93
C VAL A 173 -16.54 -46.75 13.09
N LEU A 174 -17.73 -46.14 13.12
CA LEU A 174 -18.72 -46.38 14.16
C LEU A 174 -19.46 -47.70 13.93
N GLN A 175 -19.69 -48.45 15.00
CA GLN A 175 -20.54 -49.64 14.99
C GLN A 175 -22.03 -49.24 14.93
N ALA A 176 -22.92 -50.17 14.53
CA ALA A 176 -24.35 -49.88 14.36
C ALA A 176 -25.11 -49.50 15.66
N ASN A 177 -24.50 -49.70 16.83
CA ASN A 177 -24.97 -49.27 18.14
C ASN A 177 -24.19 -48.05 18.70
N GLN A 178 -23.31 -47.45 17.90
CA GLN A 178 -22.49 -46.30 18.28
C GLN A 178 -22.93 -45.04 17.53
N SER A 179 -22.99 -43.94 18.27
CA SER A 179 -23.28 -42.60 17.78
C SER A 179 -22.30 -41.60 18.40
N ARG A 180 -21.98 -40.53 17.66
CA ARG A 180 -21.31 -39.35 18.19
C ARG A 180 -22.11 -38.09 17.85
N GLU A 181 -22.69 -37.50 18.88
CA GLU A 181 -23.45 -36.24 18.81
C GLU A 181 -23.04 -35.37 20.00
N PHE A 182 -22.73 -34.09 19.78
CA PHE A 182 -22.33 -33.20 20.86
C PHE A 182 -22.78 -31.75 20.66
N SER A 183 -23.09 -31.10 21.78
CA SER A 183 -23.20 -29.65 21.86
C SER A 183 -21.81 -29.02 21.73
N ILE A 184 -21.72 -27.89 21.03
CA ILE A 184 -20.56 -26.99 21.04
C ILE A 184 -20.96 -25.76 21.86
N LEU A 185 -20.23 -25.49 22.93
CA LEU A 185 -20.46 -24.38 23.85
C LEU A 185 -19.28 -23.40 23.85
N TRP A 186 -19.60 -22.12 24.01
CA TRP A 186 -18.64 -21.03 24.13
C TRP A 186 -19.00 -20.14 25.32
N ASN A 187 -18.12 -20.08 26.33
CA ASN A 187 -18.36 -19.39 27.60
C ASN A 187 -19.74 -19.77 28.21
N GLY A 188 -20.08 -21.07 28.16
CA GLY A 188 -21.37 -21.61 28.62
C GLY A 188 -22.57 -21.41 27.69
N MET A 189 -22.46 -20.62 26.61
CA MET A 189 -23.52 -20.46 25.61
C MET A 189 -23.42 -21.56 24.53
N VAL A 190 -24.51 -22.29 24.28
CA VAL A 190 -24.57 -23.28 23.19
C VAL A 190 -24.57 -22.56 21.85
N ILE A 191 -23.51 -22.76 21.04
CA ILE A 191 -23.40 -22.23 19.67
C ILE A 191 -23.80 -23.25 18.60
N TYR A 192 -23.81 -24.55 18.94
CA TYR A 192 -24.37 -25.62 18.11
C TYR A 192 -24.92 -26.73 19.04
N PRO A 193 -26.18 -27.16 18.96
CA PRO A 193 -26.78 -28.04 19.98
C PRO A 193 -26.64 -29.55 19.72
N ASP A 194 -26.53 -29.96 18.46
CA ASP A 194 -26.56 -31.37 18.04
C ASP A 194 -25.59 -31.64 16.88
N PHE A 195 -24.32 -31.28 17.07
CA PHE A 195 -23.29 -31.47 16.05
C PHE A 195 -22.91 -32.95 15.90
N ILE A 196 -22.93 -33.43 14.64
CA ILE A 196 -22.56 -34.79 14.25
C ILE A 196 -21.44 -34.68 13.19
N PRO A 197 -20.20 -35.14 13.47
CA PRO A 197 -19.13 -35.13 12.49
C PRO A 197 -19.30 -36.25 11.45
N ASP A 198 -19.19 -35.91 10.16
CA ASP A 198 -19.17 -36.89 9.07
C ASP A 198 -17.88 -37.75 9.08
N TYR A 199 -18.03 -39.04 8.75
CA TYR A 199 -16.91 -39.98 8.64
C TYR A 199 -15.99 -39.64 7.46
N LEU A 200 -14.71 -39.39 7.76
CA LEU A 200 -13.67 -38.98 6.81
C LEU A 200 -14.06 -37.78 5.92
N SER A 201 -14.89 -36.87 6.42
CA SER A 201 -15.19 -35.59 5.77
C SER A 201 -14.96 -34.43 6.74
N ALA A 202 -14.38 -33.33 6.26
CA ALA A 202 -13.98 -32.20 7.10
C ALA A 202 -15.12 -31.18 7.25
N ALA A 203 -15.75 -31.13 8.42
CA ALA A 203 -16.64 -30.05 8.81
C ALA A 203 -15.86 -28.91 9.48
N THR A 204 -16.38 -27.68 9.40
CA THR A 204 -15.84 -26.51 10.12
C THR A 204 -17.00 -25.69 10.68
N VAL A 205 -17.02 -25.51 12.00
CA VAL A 205 -17.98 -24.63 12.70
C VAL A 205 -17.25 -23.35 13.10
N TYR A 206 -17.88 -22.20 12.90
CA TYR A 206 -17.29 -20.89 13.18
C TYR A 206 -18.36 -19.88 13.62
N ASN A 207 -17.96 -18.84 14.35
CA ASN A 207 -18.85 -17.73 14.69
C ASN A 207 -18.96 -16.72 13.52
N PRO A 208 -20.17 -16.38 13.02
CA PRO A 208 -20.33 -15.49 11.87
C PRO A 208 -20.10 -14.01 12.21
N SER A 209 -20.22 -13.65 13.49
CA SER A 209 -19.88 -12.35 14.06
C SER A 209 -18.86 -12.59 15.18
N PRO A 210 -17.91 -11.67 15.42
CA PRO A 210 -16.86 -11.89 16.40
C PRO A 210 -17.43 -11.87 17.83
N SER A 211 -16.70 -12.48 18.76
CA SER A 211 -17.19 -12.70 20.13
C SER A 211 -16.15 -12.30 21.17
N LEU A 212 -16.61 -11.68 22.26
CA LEU A 212 -15.79 -11.34 23.43
C LEU A 212 -15.63 -12.55 24.37
N CYS A 213 -14.58 -12.52 25.20
CA CYS A 213 -14.34 -13.50 26.26
C CYS A 213 -14.51 -12.87 27.65
N GLU A 214 -14.99 -13.65 28.62
CA GLU A 214 -15.19 -13.15 29.98
C GLU A 214 -13.85 -12.85 30.64
N VAL A 215 -13.58 -11.56 30.89
CA VAL A 215 -12.34 -11.07 31.51
C VAL A 215 -11.07 -11.57 30.78
N GLY A 216 -11.15 -11.75 29.45
CA GLY A 216 -10.06 -12.27 28.63
C GLY A 216 -9.80 -13.78 28.74
N LYS A 217 -10.61 -14.53 29.50
CA LYS A 217 -10.55 -16.00 29.52
C LYS A 217 -11.61 -16.55 28.57
N CYS A 218 -11.17 -17.28 27.57
CA CYS A 218 -12.03 -17.93 26.59
C CYS A 218 -12.17 -19.41 26.92
N LEU A 219 -13.40 -19.91 26.98
CA LEU A 219 -13.71 -21.30 27.33
C LEU A 219 -14.57 -21.94 26.23
N LEU A 220 -13.94 -22.81 25.43
CA LEU A 220 -14.63 -23.74 24.54
C LEU A 220 -14.95 -25.01 25.32
N GLU A 221 -16.18 -25.51 25.23
CA GLU A 221 -16.56 -26.81 25.78
C GLU A 221 -17.38 -27.61 24.77
N LEU A 222 -17.03 -28.87 24.56
CA LEU A 222 -17.85 -29.82 23.80
C LEU A 222 -18.54 -30.77 24.78
N GLU A 223 -19.86 -30.87 24.72
CA GLU A 223 -20.67 -31.67 25.65
C GLU A 223 -21.40 -32.79 24.92
N ARG A 224 -21.21 -34.03 25.40
CA ARG A 224 -21.82 -35.24 24.83
C ARG A 224 -23.34 -35.25 25.01
N THR A 225 -24.13 -35.26 23.94
CA THR A 225 -25.60 -35.29 24.09
C THR A 225 -26.12 -36.63 24.64
N GLN A 226 -27.39 -36.66 25.04
CA GLN A 226 -28.06 -37.89 25.47
C GLN A 226 -28.28 -38.91 24.34
N LYS A 227 -28.27 -38.49 23.05
CA LYS A 227 -28.39 -39.40 21.90
C LYS A 227 -27.06 -40.07 21.53
N SER A 228 -25.95 -39.47 21.95
CA SER A 228 -24.60 -39.98 21.71
C SER A 228 -24.27 -41.17 22.61
N THR A 229 -23.47 -42.10 22.11
CA THR A 229 -22.78 -43.11 22.94
C THR A 229 -21.33 -42.72 23.21
N LEU A 230 -20.66 -42.11 22.22
CA LEU A 230 -19.24 -41.77 22.26
C LEU A 230 -19.01 -40.32 22.76
N PRO A 231 -17.85 -40.01 23.35
CA PRO A 231 -17.50 -38.64 23.73
C PRO A 231 -17.34 -37.71 22.51
N PRO A 232 -17.40 -36.38 22.70
CA PRO A 232 -17.05 -35.41 21.66
C PRO A 232 -15.61 -35.62 21.14
N LEU A 233 -15.34 -35.13 19.93
CA LEU A 233 -13.99 -35.05 19.36
C LEU A 233 -13.72 -33.66 18.79
N LEU A 234 -12.44 -33.30 18.63
CA LEU A 234 -11.99 -32.08 17.96
C LEU A 234 -10.64 -32.34 17.26
N ASN A 235 -10.50 -31.97 16.00
CA ASN A 235 -9.29 -32.23 15.20
C ASN A 235 -8.32 -31.03 15.25
N ALA A 236 -8.83 -29.81 15.07
CA ALA A 236 -8.02 -28.59 15.10
C ALA A 236 -8.82 -27.31 15.41
N ILE A 237 -8.10 -26.24 15.77
CA ILE A 237 -8.65 -24.94 16.13
C ILE A 237 -7.82 -23.77 15.56
N GLU A 238 -8.50 -22.77 14.98
CA GLU A 238 -7.92 -21.45 14.66
C GLU A 238 -8.61 -20.36 15.51
N VAL A 239 -7.81 -19.46 16.12
CA VAL A 239 -8.30 -18.33 16.92
C VAL A 239 -7.70 -17.02 16.40
N PHE A 240 -8.55 -16.15 15.87
CA PHE A 240 -8.17 -14.86 15.27
C PHE A 240 -8.73 -13.69 16.06
N THR A 241 -7.91 -12.71 16.39
CA THR A 241 -8.35 -11.42 16.96
C THR A 241 -8.74 -10.44 15.85
N VAL A 242 -9.81 -9.67 16.06
CA VAL A 242 -10.26 -8.61 15.15
C VAL A 242 -9.37 -7.38 15.31
N MET A 243 -8.37 -7.26 14.43
CA MET A 243 -7.58 -6.04 14.33
C MET A 243 -8.35 -4.96 13.57
N ASN A 244 -8.80 -3.95 14.29
CA ASN A 244 -9.28 -2.72 13.68
C ASN A 244 -8.11 -1.96 13.03
N PHE A 245 -8.32 -1.45 11.81
CA PHE A 245 -7.37 -0.59 11.09
C PHE A 245 -7.86 0.86 11.10
N PRO A 246 -7.66 1.62 12.20
CA PRO A 246 -8.21 2.95 12.36
C PRO A 246 -7.48 4.02 11.54
N GLN A 247 -6.32 3.75 10.93
CA GLN A 247 -5.64 4.75 10.11
C GLN A 247 -5.85 4.44 8.63
N SER A 248 -6.71 5.23 7.99
CA SER A 248 -6.76 5.30 6.54
C SER A 248 -5.42 5.81 6.02
N GLU A 249 -4.89 5.14 5.00
CA GLU A 249 -3.61 5.49 4.39
C GLU A 249 -3.72 6.84 3.65
N THR A 250 -2.58 7.43 3.28
CA THR A 250 -2.49 8.52 2.29
C THR A 250 -2.83 7.93 0.91
N ASN A 251 -4.09 7.55 0.73
CA ASN A 251 -4.49 6.41 -0.09
C ASN A 251 -4.16 6.52 -1.59
N ASP A 252 -3.62 5.45 -2.16
CA ASP A 252 -3.63 5.19 -3.60
C ASP A 252 -4.85 4.32 -3.96
N ASP A 253 -5.78 4.96 -4.68
CA ASP A 253 -7.07 4.49 -5.19
C ASP A 253 -8.24 4.31 -4.21
N ASP A 254 -9.19 5.24 -4.33
CA ASP A 254 -10.61 5.05 -3.99
C ASP A 254 -11.51 5.77 -5.01
N GLY A 255 -11.41 5.36 -6.29
CA GLY A 255 -12.29 5.74 -7.41
C GLY A 255 -12.29 7.21 -7.84
N THR A 256 -11.69 8.09 -7.03
CA THR A 256 -11.83 9.55 -7.12
C THR A 256 -10.57 10.15 -7.73
N PHE A 257 -10.69 10.53 -9.01
CA PHE A 257 -9.65 11.02 -9.94
C PHE A 257 -8.72 12.16 -9.44
N PHE A 258 -8.95 12.71 -8.24
CA PHE A 258 -8.19 13.80 -7.62
C PHE A 258 -7.34 13.40 -6.41
N LEU A 259 -7.41 12.16 -5.90
CA LEU A 259 -6.73 11.75 -4.66
C LEU A 259 -5.38 11.04 -4.89
N LEU A 260 -5.26 10.26 -5.96
CA LEU A 260 -4.06 9.50 -6.43
C LEU A 260 -2.79 10.34 -6.68
N LEU A 261 -2.84 11.62 -6.35
CA LEU A 261 -1.85 12.61 -6.74
C LEU A 261 -0.78 12.86 -5.67
N ASN A 262 -1.03 12.60 -4.39
CA ASN A 262 -0.10 13.01 -3.32
C ASN A 262 1.10 12.06 -3.16
N VAL A 263 0.87 10.75 -3.04
CA VAL A 263 1.96 9.75 -2.91
C VAL A 263 2.78 9.70 -4.19
N ILE A 264 2.12 9.55 -5.34
CA ILE A 264 2.78 9.56 -6.66
C ILE A 264 3.58 10.86 -6.87
N ALA A 265 3.08 12.03 -6.42
CA ALA A 265 3.85 13.28 -6.48
C ALA A 265 5.11 13.25 -5.60
N ILE A 266 4.99 12.90 -4.32
CA ILE A 266 6.11 13.00 -3.39
C ILE A 266 7.19 11.94 -3.68
N THR A 267 6.80 10.75 -4.13
CA THR A 267 7.72 9.74 -4.67
C THR A 267 8.38 10.23 -5.96
N LYS A 268 7.64 10.79 -6.92
CA LYS A 268 8.24 11.37 -8.12
C LYS A 268 9.19 12.54 -7.84
N ILE A 269 8.93 13.34 -6.80
CA ILE A 269 9.83 14.40 -6.30
C ILE A 269 11.09 13.77 -5.69
N LYS A 270 10.94 12.70 -4.89
CA LYS A 270 12.03 11.91 -4.31
C LYS A 270 12.97 11.39 -5.41
N ASP A 271 12.41 10.80 -6.48
CA ASP A 271 13.17 10.26 -7.60
C ASP A 271 13.85 11.35 -8.43
N THR A 272 13.10 12.40 -8.80
CA THR A 272 13.59 13.51 -9.64
C THR A 272 14.82 14.19 -9.05
N HIS A 273 14.86 14.35 -7.72
CA HIS A 273 15.99 14.97 -7.01
C HIS A 273 16.87 13.95 -6.25
N ARG A 274 16.66 12.64 -6.43
CA ARG A 274 17.42 11.54 -5.80
C ARG A 274 17.53 11.66 -4.27
N LEU A 275 16.42 12.03 -3.61
CA LEU A 275 16.36 12.30 -2.17
C LEU A 275 16.47 11.02 -1.33
N ASN A 276 17.65 10.77 -0.76
CA ASN A 276 17.90 9.69 0.18
C ASN A 276 17.72 10.14 1.64
N ARG A 277 16.46 10.37 2.05
CA ARG A 277 16.09 10.65 3.46
C ARG A 277 15.63 9.35 4.14
N THR A 278 16.22 8.98 5.27
CA THR A 278 15.86 7.76 6.03
C THR A 278 14.44 7.78 6.59
N SER A 279 13.88 8.96 6.83
CA SER A 279 12.48 9.16 7.24
C SER A 279 11.47 9.14 6.09
N TRP A 280 11.92 8.98 4.83
CA TRP A 280 11.04 8.94 3.65
C TRP A 280 10.78 7.48 3.23
N GLN A 281 10.14 6.73 4.13
CA GLN A 281 9.79 5.31 3.96
C GLN A 281 8.41 5.02 4.56
N GLY A 282 7.66 4.11 3.93
CA GLY A 282 6.25 3.90 4.24
C GLY A 282 5.41 5.13 3.89
N ASP A 283 4.17 5.14 4.35
CA ASP A 283 3.23 6.25 4.17
C ASP A 283 3.83 7.64 4.56
N PRO A 284 3.60 8.71 3.75
CA PRO A 284 4.15 10.05 4.01
C PRO A 284 3.64 10.80 5.25
N CYS A 285 2.40 10.54 5.68
CA CYS A 285 1.69 11.32 6.70
C CYS A 285 1.39 10.52 7.98
N VAL A 286 1.18 9.20 7.89
CA VAL A 286 0.69 8.35 8.98
C VAL A 286 1.56 7.09 9.26
N PRO A 287 1.64 6.64 10.53
CA PRO A 287 1.17 7.33 11.73
C PRO A 287 2.01 8.59 11.99
N GLN A 288 1.44 9.60 12.63
CA GLN A 288 2.02 10.95 12.74
C GLN A 288 3.47 10.96 13.27
N LEU A 289 3.81 10.04 14.19
CA LEU A 289 5.15 9.84 14.78
C LEU A 289 6.23 9.47 13.74
N PHE A 290 5.84 8.88 12.60
CA PHE A 290 6.72 8.48 11.50
C PHE A 290 6.41 9.20 10.18
N SER A 291 5.71 10.35 10.26
CA SER A 291 5.50 11.24 9.12
C SER A 291 6.84 11.70 8.52
N TRP A 292 6.88 11.83 7.19
CA TRP A 292 8.13 12.10 6.47
C TRP A 292 8.71 13.46 6.85
N ALA A 293 9.97 13.48 7.29
CA ALA A 293 10.59 14.73 7.74
C ALA A 293 10.56 15.80 6.65
N GLY A 294 10.13 17.01 7.01
CA GLY A 294 9.90 18.13 6.10
C GLY A 294 8.48 18.24 5.54
N LEU A 295 7.60 17.24 5.73
CA LEU A 295 6.18 17.37 5.40
C LEU A 295 5.37 17.96 6.57
N SER A 296 4.16 18.40 6.27
CA SER A 296 3.07 18.51 7.26
C SER A 296 1.75 18.22 6.56
N CYS A 297 0.88 17.47 7.21
CA CYS A 297 -0.39 17.01 6.65
C CYS A 297 -1.59 17.52 7.46
N ILE A 298 -2.74 17.68 6.81
CA ILE A 298 -4.04 17.99 7.42
C ILE A 298 -4.91 16.72 7.49
N ASP A 299 -5.89 16.73 8.39
CA ASP A 299 -6.93 15.71 8.58
C ASP A 299 -6.38 14.31 8.92
N THR A 300 -5.77 14.18 10.10
CA THR A 300 -5.35 12.89 10.69
C THR A 300 -6.49 12.15 11.40
N ASN A 301 -7.75 12.38 11.00
CA ASN A 301 -8.89 11.67 11.57
C ASN A 301 -9.03 10.29 10.91
N VAL A 302 -9.35 9.28 11.72
CA VAL A 302 -9.46 7.85 11.40
C VAL A 302 -10.03 7.56 10.01
N SER A 303 -11.16 8.18 9.69
CA SER A 303 -11.96 7.89 8.49
C SER A 303 -11.57 8.69 7.24
N THR A 304 -10.54 9.55 7.28
CA THR A 304 -10.19 10.45 6.17
C THR A 304 -8.71 10.35 5.79
N PRO A 305 -8.37 10.05 4.51
CA PRO A 305 -6.99 10.08 4.04
C PRO A 305 -6.32 11.45 4.28
N PRO A 306 -5.17 11.51 4.97
CA PRO A 306 -4.48 12.75 5.27
C PRO A 306 -3.92 13.39 4.00
N ARG A 307 -3.71 14.72 4.01
CA ARG A 307 -3.28 15.47 2.82
C ARG A 307 -2.10 16.39 3.10
N ILE A 308 -1.07 16.34 2.26
CA ILE A 308 0.12 17.20 2.37
C ILE A 308 -0.26 18.67 2.17
N ILE A 309 -0.06 19.50 3.21
CA ILE A 309 -0.27 20.95 3.19
C ILE A 309 1.04 21.76 3.26
N SER A 310 2.14 21.13 3.69
CA SER A 310 3.47 21.75 3.75
C SER A 310 4.53 20.80 3.18
N LEU A 311 5.44 21.35 2.37
CA LEU A 311 6.60 20.66 1.81
C LEU A 311 7.85 21.53 2.00
N ASN A 312 8.74 21.11 2.92
CA ASN A 312 10.04 21.73 3.16
C ASN A 312 11.17 20.80 2.69
N LEU A 313 11.77 21.21 1.56
CA LEU A 313 13.00 20.65 0.99
C LEU A 313 14.12 21.70 0.97
N SER A 314 14.08 22.68 1.88
CA SER A 314 15.18 23.62 2.03
C SER A 314 16.48 22.88 2.40
N SER A 315 17.63 23.44 2.04
CA SER A 315 18.96 22.91 2.41
C SER A 315 19.19 21.42 2.09
N SER A 316 18.54 20.90 1.04
CA SER A 316 18.46 19.45 0.75
C SER A 316 19.34 19.01 -0.43
N GLY A 317 20.22 19.89 -0.92
CA GLY A 317 21.12 19.61 -2.03
C GLY A 317 20.42 19.41 -3.38
N LEU A 318 19.16 19.85 -3.53
CA LEU A 318 18.37 19.62 -4.75
C LEU A 318 19.10 20.20 -5.97
N THR A 319 19.15 19.44 -7.06
CA THR A 319 19.72 19.85 -8.34
C THR A 319 18.71 19.73 -9.48
N GLY A 320 18.98 20.40 -10.60
CA GLY A 320 18.12 20.40 -11.78
C GLY A 320 16.91 21.32 -11.62
N ASN A 321 15.92 21.16 -12.50
CA ASN A 321 14.73 22.01 -12.52
C ASN A 321 13.74 21.60 -11.41
N ILE A 322 12.93 22.56 -10.94
CA ILE A 322 11.85 22.32 -9.97
C ILE A 322 10.91 21.22 -10.50
N ALA A 323 10.77 20.12 -9.75
CA ALA A 323 10.03 18.94 -10.19
C ALA A 323 8.55 19.23 -10.48
N THR A 324 8.09 18.86 -11.68
CA THR A 324 6.68 19.03 -12.11
C THR A 324 5.69 18.25 -11.26
N GLY A 325 6.13 17.20 -10.54
CA GLY A 325 5.32 16.48 -9.57
C GLY A 325 4.71 17.37 -8.48
N ILE A 326 5.32 18.52 -8.17
CA ILE A 326 4.79 19.46 -7.16
C ILE A 326 3.38 19.96 -7.53
N GLN A 327 3.06 20.12 -8.83
CA GLN A 327 1.75 20.59 -9.28
C GLN A 327 0.58 19.71 -8.81
N ASN A 328 0.85 18.43 -8.57
CA ASN A 328 -0.12 17.40 -8.21
C ASN A 328 -0.50 17.48 -6.71
N LEU A 329 0.29 18.18 -5.89
CA LEU A 329 0.00 18.43 -4.46
C LEU A 329 -1.09 19.51 -4.33
N THR A 330 -2.33 19.18 -4.74
CA THR A 330 -3.43 20.14 -4.95
C THR A 330 -3.87 20.91 -3.71
N LYS A 331 -3.53 20.42 -2.51
CA LYS A 331 -3.83 21.07 -1.21
C LYS A 331 -2.61 21.75 -0.56
N LEU A 332 -1.46 21.77 -1.23
CA LEU A 332 -0.23 22.37 -0.70
C LEU A 332 -0.42 23.87 -0.45
N GLN A 333 -0.11 24.30 0.77
CA GLN A 333 -0.19 25.69 1.23
C GLN A 333 1.21 26.32 1.37
N LYS A 334 2.19 25.54 1.83
CA LYS A 334 3.58 25.98 2.00
C LYS A 334 4.53 25.13 1.17
N LEU A 335 5.33 25.80 0.34
CA LEU A 335 6.45 25.21 -0.40
C LEU A 335 7.74 25.94 -0.04
N ASP A 336 8.74 25.21 0.45
CA ASP A 336 10.07 25.75 0.74
C ASP A 336 11.12 24.90 0.03
N LEU A 337 11.76 25.49 -0.99
CA LEU A 337 12.85 24.92 -1.78
C LEU A 337 14.14 25.73 -1.62
N SER A 338 14.22 26.57 -0.57
CA SER A 338 15.31 27.52 -0.41
C SER A 338 16.67 26.86 -0.08
N ASN A 339 17.78 27.54 -0.35
CA ASN A 339 19.13 27.07 -0.04
C ASN A 339 19.48 25.73 -0.73
N ASN A 340 19.28 25.67 -2.04
CA ASN A 340 19.54 24.50 -2.87
C ASN A 340 20.36 24.86 -4.13
N ASN A 341 20.57 23.90 -5.02
CA ASN A 341 21.33 24.06 -6.27
C ASN A 341 20.40 23.87 -7.49
N LEU A 342 19.13 24.28 -7.38
CA LEU A 342 18.13 24.18 -8.44
C LEU A 342 18.43 25.16 -9.57
N THR A 343 18.12 24.77 -10.80
CA THR A 343 18.45 25.47 -12.04
C THR A 343 17.21 25.69 -12.92
N GLY A 344 17.34 26.56 -13.93
CA GLY A 344 16.28 26.79 -14.91
C GLY A 344 15.20 27.76 -14.41
N VAL A 345 14.08 27.82 -15.15
CA VAL A 345 13.03 28.83 -14.91
C VAL A 345 12.06 28.43 -13.80
N VAL A 346 11.47 29.43 -13.14
CA VAL A 346 10.34 29.24 -12.21
C VAL A 346 9.12 28.72 -12.99
N PRO A 347 8.58 27.53 -12.69
CA PRO A 347 7.48 26.97 -13.46
C PRO A 347 6.15 27.71 -13.27
N GLU A 348 5.42 27.90 -14.38
CA GLU A 348 4.10 28.55 -14.35
C GLU A 348 3.02 27.74 -13.59
N PHE A 349 3.19 26.42 -13.43
CA PHE A 349 2.23 25.61 -12.65
C PHE A 349 2.09 26.08 -11.19
N LEU A 350 3.11 26.73 -10.61
CA LEU A 350 3.06 27.31 -9.27
C LEU A 350 1.97 28.41 -9.16
N ALA A 351 1.67 29.11 -10.26
CA ALA A 351 0.55 30.06 -10.30
C ALA A 351 -0.80 29.34 -10.21
N ASN A 352 -0.93 28.16 -10.84
CA ASN A 352 -2.18 27.40 -10.90
C ASN A 352 -2.53 26.65 -9.59
N MET A 353 -1.55 26.42 -8.70
CA MET A 353 -1.75 25.77 -7.40
C MET A 353 -2.48 26.68 -6.40
N LYS A 354 -3.81 26.78 -6.54
CA LYS A 354 -4.67 27.75 -5.81
C LYS A 354 -4.49 27.76 -4.29
N SER A 355 -4.19 26.62 -3.67
CA SER A 355 -3.98 26.51 -2.22
C SER A 355 -2.67 27.10 -1.70
N LEU A 356 -1.66 27.35 -2.55
CA LEU A 356 -0.38 27.92 -2.09
C LEU A 356 -0.56 29.32 -1.50
N LEU A 357 0.01 29.52 -0.31
CA LEU A 357 0.07 30.79 0.42
C LEU A 357 1.52 31.24 0.66
N PHE A 358 2.48 30.30 0.67
CA PHE A 358 3.91 30.55 0.87
C PHE A 358 4.75 29.77 -0.14
N ILE A 359 5.69 30.45 -0.80
CA ILE A 359 6.73 29.89 -1.67
C ILE A 359 8.06 30.58 -1.36
N ASP A 360 9.08 29.81 -0.96
CA ASP A 360 10.48 30.29 -0.88
C ASP A 360 11.39 29.52 -1.84
N LEU A 361 12.02 30.26 -2.74
CA LEU A 361 12.99 29.75 -3.73
C LEU A 361 14.38 30.39 -3.57
N ARG A 362 14.62 31.20 -2.53
CA ARG A 362 15.89 31.92 -2.29
C ARG A 362 17.07 30.98 -2.17
N LYS A 363 18.28 31.51 -2.40
CA LYS A 363 19.56 30.79 -2.44
C LYS A 363 19.48 29.58 -3.39
N ASN A 364 19.24 29.85 -4.67
CA ASN A 364 19.26 28.86 -5.76
C ASN A 364 19.97 29.41 -7.03
N LYS A 365 20.03 28.62 -8.10
CA LYS A 365 20.58 29.00 -9.42
C LYS A 365 19.49 29.06 -10.51
N LEU A 366 18.28 29.46 -10.09
CA LEU A 366 17.14 29.69 -10.99
C LEU A 366 17.41 30.89 -11.90
N ASN A 367 16.85 30.89 -13.10
CA ASN A 367 17.09 31.91 -14.13
C ASN A 367 15.82 32.36 -14.86
N GLY A 368 15.95 33.48 -15.60
CA GLY A 368 14.87 34.05 -16.40
C GLY A 368 13.86 34.87 -15.59
N SER A 369 12.76 35.26 -16.24
CA SER A 369 11.69 36.06 -15.65
C SER A 369 10.74 35.23 -14.79
N ILE A 370 10.29 35.76 -13.66
CA ILE A 370 9.19 35.17 -12.87
C ILE A 370 7.89 35.21 -13.71
N PRO A 371 7.07 34.14 -13.75
CA PRO A 371 5.79 34.16 -14.46
C PRO A 371 4.87 35.28 -13.95
N LYS A 372 4.29 36.07 -14.87
CA LYS A 372 3.41 37.20 -14.50
C LYS A 372 2.19 36.73 -13.70
N THR A 373 1.64 35.58 -14.07
CA THR A 373 0.58 34.85 -13.35
C THR A 373 0.94 34.54 -11.89
N LEU A 374 2.23 34.39 -11.55
CA LEU A 374 2.71 34.19 -10.18
C LEU A 374 2.94 35.53 -9.45
N LEU A 375 3.42 36.57 -10.15
CA LEU A 375 3.50 37.94 -9.62
C LEU A 375 2.10 38.51 -9.29
N ASP A 376 1.10 38.23 -10.12
CA ASP A 376 -0.30 38.58 -9.87
C ASP A 376 -0.88 37.87 -8.64
N ARG A 377 -0.35 36.70 -8.27
CA ARG A 377 -0.66 36.06 -6.98
C ARG A 377 0.09 36.70 -5.81
N LYS A 378 1.34 37.14 -5.98
CA LYS A 378 2.05 37.94 -4.96
C LYS A 378 1.27 39.21 -4.62
N LYS A 379 0.78 39.92 -5.64
CA LYS A 379 -0.14 41.08 -5.51
C LYS A 379 -1.50 40.74 -4.84
N LYS A 380 -1.85 39.46 -4.70
CA LYS A 380 -3.07 38.94 -4.05
C LYS A 380 -2.79 38.19 -2.74
N GLY A 381 -1.62 38.40 -2.13
CA GLY A 381 -1.28 37.87 -0.80
C GLY A 381 -0.46 36.57 -0.77
N LEU A 382 -0.04 36.03 -1.92
CA LEU A 382 0.94 34.93 -1.95
C LEU A 382 2.31 35.44 -1.45
N GLN A 383 2.82 34.86 -0.37
CA GLN A 383 4.18 35.15 0.10
C GLN A 383 5.18 34.45 -0.81
N LEU A 384 5.80 35.19 -1.74
CA LEU A 384 6.78 34.69 -2.70
C LEU A 384 8.15 35.34 -2.45
N PHE A 385 9.11 34.51 -2.04
CA PHE A 385 10.50 34.90 -1.78
C PHE A 385 11.43 34.31 -2.84
N VAL A 386 12.28 35.14 -3.44
CA VAL A 386 13.26 34.79 -4.47
C VAL A 386 14.53 35.64 -4.32
N ASP A 387 15.64 35.22 -4.91
CA ASP A 387 16.87 36.03 -4.94
C ASP A 387 16.73 37.21 -5.92
N GLY A 388 17.24 38.38 -5.56
CA GLY A 388 17.09 39.60 -6.36
C GLY A 388 15.73 40.30 -6.23
N ASP A 389 14.91 39.91 -5.25
CA ASP A 389 13.63 40.57 -4.93
C ASP A 389 13.81 41.92 -4.20
N ASP A 390 14.74 42.76 -4.65
CA ASP A 390 14.84 44.15 -4.20
C ASP A 390 13.49 44.86 -4.46
N ASP A 391 13.07 45.71 -3.52
CA ASP A 391 11.69 46.20 -3.44
C ASP A 391 11.39 47.39 -4.39
N LYS A 392 11.96 47.33 -5.59
CA LYS A 392 11.72 48.27 -6.70
C LYS A 392 10.69 47.65 -7.63
N GLY A 393 9.57 48.35 -7.82
CA GLY A 393 8.35 47.83 -8.46
C GLY A 393 8.41 47.71 -9.99
N ASP A 394 9.32 46.88 -10.51
CA ASP A 394 9.30 46.45 -11.92
C ASP A 394 8.45 45.17 -12.08
N ASP A 395 7.54 45.16 -13.07
CA ASP A 395 6.70 44.00 -13.42
C ASP A 395 7.44 42.88 -14.18
N ASN A 396 8.72 43.07 -14.51
CA ASN A 396 9.59 42.08 -15.14
C ASN A 396 10.73 41.62 -14.19
N LYS A 397 10.42 41.26 -12.94
CA LYS A 397 11.44 40.73 -12.00
C LYS A 397 12.16 39.49 -12.59
N CYS A 398 13.49 39.60 -12.66
CA CYS A 398 14.39 38.65 -13.32
C CYS A 398 15.31 37.96 -12.29
N LEU A 399 15.38 36.63 -12.35
CA LEU A 399 16.32 35.84 -11.56
C LEU A 399 17.64 35.73 -12.32
N SER A 400 18.69 36.31 -11.74
CA SER A 400 20.03 36.53 -12.36
C SER A 400 20.02 37.42 -13.62
N GLY A 401 21.19 37.97 -13.98
CA GLY A 401 21.38 38.92 -15.09
C GLY A 401 21.21 38.36 -16.51
N SER A 402 20.58 37.20 -16.68
CA SER A 402 20.39 36.52 -17.97
C SER A 402 18.98 36.67 -18.55
N CYS A 403 18.30 37.79 -18.25
CA CYS A 403 17.07 38.18 -18.92
C CYS A 403 17.37 38.70 -20.33
N VAL A 404 17.74 37.80 -21.24
CA VAL A 404 17.65 38.06 -22.68
C VAL A 404 16.16 38.17 -23.02
N PRO A 405 15.64 39.35 -23.41
CA PRO A 405 14.25 39.44 -23.83
C PRO A 405 14.07 38.57 -25.07
N LYS A 406 13.05 37.71 -25.08
CA LYS A 406 12.59 37.05 -26.31
C LYS A 406 12.04 38.11 -27.25
N MET A 407 12.93 38.73 -28.02
CA MET A 407 12.61 39.60 -29.15
C MET A 407 11.68 38.81 -30.08
N LYS A 408 10.38 39.11 -30.03
CA LYS A 408 9.39 38.59 -30.97
C LYS A 408 9.52 39.31 -32.31
N PHE A 409 10.69 39.22 -32.94
CA PHE A 409 10.82 39.56 -34.35
C PHE A 409 9.94 38.59 -35.15
N PRO A 410 9.06 39.09 -36.03
CA PRO A 410 8.20 38.25 -36.84
C PRO A 410 9.01 37.62 -37.99
N LEU A 411 9.78 36.57 -37.68
CA LEU A 411 10.59 35.80 -38.64
C LEU A 411 9.78 35.36 -39.88
N MET A 412 8.47 35.16 -39.68
CA MET A 412 7.49 34.81 -40.71
C MET A 412 7.39 35.87 -41.84
N ILE A 413 7.60 37.16 -41.54
CA ILE A 413 7.53 38.23 -42.57
C ILE A 413 8.76 38.18 -43.48
N VAL A 414 9.96 37.93 -42.94
CA VAL A 414 11.20 37.84 -43.74
C VAL A 414 11.15 36.62 -44.67
N ALA A 415 10.67 35.48 -44.17
CA ALA A 415 10.51 34.27 -44.99
C ALA A 415 9.53 34.47 -46.17
N LEU A 416 8.41 35.17 -45.94
CA LEU A 416 7.44 35.51 -46.99
C LEU A 416 7.97 36.55 -47.99
N ALA A 417 8.74 37.54 -47.53
CA ALA A 417 9.35 38.53 -48.41
C ALA A 417 10.39 37.89 -49.35
N VAL A 418 11.24 36.99 -48.85
CA VAL A 418 12.24 36.28 -49.65
C VAL A 418 11.59 35.37 -50.69
N SER A 419 10.53 34.62 -50.33
CA SER A 419 9.84 33.76 -51.30
C SER A 419 9.14 34.57 -52.40
N ALA A 420 8.51 35.69 -52.06
CA ALA A 420 7.89 36.59 -53.05
C ALA A 420 8.91 37.15 -54.05
N VAL A 421 10.08 37.61 -53.58
CA VAL A 421 11.16 38.12 -54.45
C VAL A 421 11.68 37.05 -55.41
N VAL A 422 11.84 35.80 -54.94
CA VAL A 422 12.26 34.67 -55.81
C VAL A 422 11.21 34.37 -56.87
N VAL A 423 9.92 34.34 -56.52
CA VAL A 423 8.83 34.13 -57.50
C VAL A 423 8.80 35.25 -58.54
N ILE A 424 8.91 36.52 -58.13
CA ILE A 424 8.95 37.66 -59.05
C ILE A 424 10.16 37.56 -59.99
N ALA A 425 11.34 37.20 -59.49
CA ALA A 425 12.54 37.01 -60.32
C ALA A 425 12.36 35.87 -61.35
N VAL A 426 11.74 34.76 -60.98
CA VAL A 426 11.44 33.65 -61.92
C VAL A 426 10.41 34.07 -62.98
N VAL A 427 9.35 34.79 -62.60
CA VAL A 427 8.34 35.30 -63.55
C VAL A 427 8.95 36.33 -64.52
N LEU A 428 9.78 37.25 -64.04
CA LEU A 428 10.51 38.18 -64.91
C LEU A 428 11.45 37.45 -65.88
N ARG A 429 12.13 36.38 -65.42
CA ARG A 429 13.00 35.55 -66.29
C ARG A 429 12.20 34.79 -67.35
N GLN A 430 11.02 34.26 -67.01
CA GLN A 430 10.06 33.65 -67.95
C GLN A 430 9.56 34.67 -69.00
N LEU A 431 9.17 35.87 -68.56
CA LEU A 431 8.69 36.94 -69.45
C LEU A 431 9.79 37.46 -70.39
N LEU A 432 11.03 37.60 -69.90
CA LEU A 432 12.18 37.95 -70.73
C LEU A 432 12.51 36.84 -71.75
N TYR A 433 12.41 35.57 -71.35
CA TYR A 433 12.58 34.43 -72.26
C TYR A 433 11.48 34.40 -73.34
N LEU A 434 10.21 34.59 -72.98
CA LEU A 434 9.10 34.72 -73.93
C LEU A 434 9.26 35.92 -74.87
N LYS A 435 9.63 37.10 -74.35
CA LYS A 435 9.90 38.30 -75.15
C LYS A 435 11.02 38.07 -76.16
N ASN A 436 12.10 37.40 -75.76
CA ASN A 436 13.21 37.04 -76.63
C ASN A 436 12.84 35.93 -77.64
N ARG A 437 11.97 34.99 -77.27
CA ARG A 437 11.45 33.94 -78.16
C ARG A 437 10.53 34.52 -79.24
N LEU A 438 9.69 35.49 -78.88
CA LEU A 438 8.85 36.26 -79.81
C LEU A 438 9.71 37.14 -80.74
N ARG A 439 10.74 37.81 -80.21
CA ARG A 439 11.70 38.59 -81.03
C ARG A 439 12.52 37.74 -82.02
N ARG A 440 12.58 36.41 -81.83
CA ARG A 440 13.19 35.43 -82.76
C ARG A 440 12.18 34.80 -83.74
N LYS A 441 10.92 35.26 -83.74
CA LYS A 441 9.89 34.89 -84.73
C LYS A 441 9.21 36.14 -85.29
N GLY A 442 9.99 36.93 -86.04
CA GLY A 442 9.43 37.69 -87.16
C GLY A 442 9.18 36.74 -88.33
N GLU A 443 8.28 37.12 -89.26
CA GLU A 443 7.67 36.27 -90.30
C GLU A 443 6.62 35.27 -89.75
N GLY A 444 5.37 35.27 -90.22
CA GLY A 444 4.69 36.16 -91.19
C GLY A 444 3.17 35.93 -91.18
N LEU A 445 2.39 36.81 -91.82
CA LEU A 445 0.94 36.62 -91.99
C LEU A 445 0.63 35.54 -93.03
N PRO A 446 -0.47 34.79 -92.82
CA PRO A 446 -1.36 34.39 -93.91
C PRO A 446 -2.76 35.02 -93.76
N ILE A 447 -3.39 35.33 -94.89
CA ILE A 447 -4.76 35.87 -94.98
C ILE A 447 -5.66 34.83 -95.66
N LEU A 448 -6.95 34.82 -95.28
CA LEU A 448 -8.07 34.13 -95.94
C LEU A 448 -8.06 32.59 -96.00
N LYS A 449 -9.11 32.00 -95.41
CA LYS A 449 -10.22 31.40 -96.20
C LYS A 449 -11.48 31.22 -95.35
N LEU A 450 -12.63 31.65 -95.87
CA LEU A 450 -13.93 31.14 -95.44
C LEU A 450 -14.16 29.76 -96.06
N TRP A 451 -15.00 28.93 -95.45
CA TRP A 451 -16.02 28.11 -96.15
C TRP A 451 -17.12 27.68 -95.17
N LYS A 452 -18.36 28.04 -95.51
CA LYS A 452 -19.67 27.60 -94.94
C LYS A 452 -19.73 27.28 -93.45
#